data_AF-H0BXT0-F1
#
_entry.id   AF-H0BXT0-F1
#
_cell.length_a   1.000
_cell.length_b   1.000
_cell.length_c   1.000
_cell.angle_alpha   90.00
_cell.angle_beta   90.00
_cell.angle_gamma   90.00
#
_symmetry.space_group_name_H-M   'P 1'
#
loop_
_entity.id
_entity.type
_entity.pdbx_description
1 polymer ?
#
loop_
_entity_poly.entity_id
_entity_poly.type
_entity_poly.pdbx_seq_one_letter_code
_entity_poly.pdbx_strand_id
1 'polypeptide(L)'
;MMSSAVDFIVALAPQYNAAVERIAAGVILRFSLSLSDGRTVPYAIKAIENGLVVSARELTPTNLPSFCPQRHVNYDGSFCLYWRGAATLDVVDEATAAEWWDTLWKYLTLQVRAQKVRRWPNDSEWAHGLAAQYQFAAETSAAVLSVDFATALKEKRLHVVRRRKIYKLYMDGVHIFSVWCASKKVVNQKQRCFCGSSGRKRPKRIRRCGEHAAAASTLAIALVGWEVEEASFWKSFEGKACCNSCDDCPLKSPSTPKTE
;
A
#
# COMPACT_ATOMS: atom_id res chain seq x y z
N MET A 1 1.99 29.26 -23.39
CA MET A 1 0.96 28.26 -23.06
C MET A 1 1.57 27.37 -22.00
N MET A 2 0.97 27.23 -20.81
CA MET A 2 1.50 26.32 -19.79
C MET A 2 1.24 24.89 -20.25
N SER A 3 2.27 24.04 -20.28
CA SER A 3 2.13 22.62 -20.61
C SER A 3 1.23 21.95 -19.57
N SER A 4 0.28 21.13 -20.03
CA SER A 4 -0.55 20.29 -19.17
C SER A 4 0.26 19.11 -18.61
N ALA A 5 -0.26 18.43 -17.58
CA ALA A 5 0.37 17.23 -17.03
C ALA A 5 0.49 16.13 -18.09
N VAL A 6 -0.54 16.00 -18.93
CA VAL A 6 -0.53 15.07 -20.06
C VAL A 6 0.52 15.46 -21.11
N ASP A 7 0.80 16.75 -21.33
CA ASP A 7 1.83 17.14 -22.29
C ASP A 7 3.23 16.67 -21.88
N PHE A 8 3.56 16.69 -20.59
CA PHE A 8 4.82 16.14 -20.09
C PHE A 8 4.89 14.61 -20.27
N ILE A 9 3.79 13.89 -20.00
CA ILE A 9 3.71 12.43 -20.24
C ILE A 9 3.91 12.13 -21.74
N VAL A 10 3.28 12.89 -22.63
CA VAL A 10 3.39 12.74 -24.08
C VAL A 10 4.81 13.02 -24.56
N ALA A 11 5.48 14.04 -24.02
CA ALA A 11 6.86 14.37 -24.38
C ALA A 11 7.83 13.21 -24.11
N LEU A 12 7.57 12.41 -23.06
CA LEU A 12 8.38 11.25 -22.70
C LEU A 12 7.97 9.94 -23.38
N ALA A 13 6.81 9.88 -24.03
CA ALA A 13 6.30 8.67 -24.70
C ALA A 13 7.31 7.99 -25.66
N PRO A 14 8.12 8.73 -26.46
CA PRO A 14 9.14 8.11 -27.32
C PRO A 14 10.18 7.27 -26.57
N GLN A 15 10.54 7.64 -25.33
CA GLN A 15 11.52 6.89 -24.51
C GLN A 15 11.00 5.49 -24.14
N TYR A 16 9.68 5.33 -24.10
CA TYR A 16 9.00 4.07 -23.82
C TYR A 16 8.47 3.38 -25.09
N ASN A 17 8.88 3.85 -26.28
CA ASN A 17 8.38 3.41 -27.58
C ASN A 17 6.84 3.42 -27.66
N ALA A 18 6.22 4.43 -27.03
CA ALA A 18 4.78 4.56 -26.95
C ALA A 18 4.23 5.46 -28.06
N ALA A 19 3.28 4.93 -28.84
CA ALA A 19 2.46 5.73 -29.74
C ALA A 19 1.36 6.45 -28.92
N VAL A 20 1.08 7.70 -29.29
CA VAL A 20 0.16 8.58 -28.57
C VAL A 20 -1.02 8.94 -29.45
N GLU A 21 -2.22 8.80 -28.90
CA GLU A 21 -3.48 9.28 -29.49
C GLU A 21 -4.13 10.24 -28.49
N ARG A 22 -4.28 11.52 -28.85
CA ARG A 22 -4.92 12.52 -27.99
C ARG A 22 -6.43 12.34 -28.00
N ILE A 23 -7.03 12.47 -26.82
CA ILE A 23 -8.48 12.43 -26.60
C ILE A 23 -8.91 13.64 -25.77
N ALA A 24 -10.20 13.96 -25.74
CA ALA A 24 -10.71 15.19 -25.11
C ALA A 24 -10.29 15.39 -23.64
N ALA A 25 -10.09 14.30 -22.88
CA ALA A 25 -9.75 14.34 -21.44
C ALA A 25 -8.35 13.77 -21.12
N GLY A 26 -7.49 13.59 -22.12
CA GLY A 26 -6.15 13.02 -21.92
C GLY A 26 -5.59 12.33 -23.16
N VAL A 27 -4.99 11.15 -22.99
CA VAL A 27 -4.33 10.40 -24.08
C VAL A 27 -4.56 8.90 -23.98
N ILE A 28 -4.41 8.22 -25.12
CA ILE A 28 -4.22 6.79 -25.20
C ILE A 28 -2.75 6.54 -25.56
N LEU A 29 -2.08 5.74 -24.75
CA LEU A 29 -0.68 5.35 -24.89
C LEU A 29 -0.63 3.89 -25.34
N ARG A 30 -0.03 3.60 -26.48
CA ARG A 30 0.10 2.25 -27.03
C ARG A 30 1.57 1.86 -27.10
N PHE A 31 1.96 0.86 -26.32
CA PHE A 31 3.35 0.41 -26.22
C PHE A 31 3.42 -1.09 -25.93
N SER A 32 4.61 -1.66 -26.10
CA SER A 32 4.91 -3.01 -25.66
C SER A 32 5.78 -2.97 -24.41
N LEU A 33 5.27 -3.51 -23.31
CA LEU A 33 6.04 -3.66 -22.08
C LEU A 33 7.11 -4.74 -22.27
N SER A 34 8.38 -4.34 -22.28
CA SER A 34 9.51 -5.26 -22.35
C SER A 34 9.87 -5.78 -20.96
N LEU A 35 9.92 -7.11 -20.80
CA LEU A 35 10.28 -7.78 -19.56
C LEU A 35 11.75 -8.22 -19.60
N SER A 36 12.35 -8.45 -18.42
CA SER A 36 13.75 -8.88 -18.29
C SER A 36 14.05 -10.24 -18.91
N ASP A 37 13.02 -11.06 -19.17
CA ASP A 37 13.14 -12.37 -19.82
C ASP A 37 12.96 -12.30 -21.35
N GLY A 38 12.95 -11.10 -21.92
CA GLY A 38 12.84 -10.85 -23.37
C GLY A 38 11.41 -10.90 -23.92
N ARG A 39 10.41 -11.29 -23.10
CA ARG A 39 9.01 -11.24 -23.53
C ARG A 39 8.51 -9.80 -23.59
N THR A 40 7.57 -9.56 -24.49
CA THR A 40 6.85 -8.29 -24.62
C THR A 40 5.35 -8.49 -24.40
N VAL A 41 4.69 -7.54 -23.74
CA VAL A 41 3.24 -7.55 -23.53
C VAL A 41 2.65 -6.24 -24.06
N PRO A 42 1.75 -6.29 -25.07
CA PRO A 42 1.18 -5.07 -25.63
C PRO A 42 0.14 -4.47 -24.70
N TYR A 43 0.18 -3.16 -24.50
CA TYR A 43 -0.79 -2.40 -23.72
C TYR A 43 -1.35 -1.23 -24.53
N ALA A 44 -2.64 -0.96 -24.33
CA ALA A 44 -3.28 0.30 -24.68
C ALA A 44 -3.80 0.93 -23.39
N ILE A 45 -3.09 1.94 -22.89
CA ILE A 45 -3.40 2.61 -21.61
C ILE A 45 -4.12 3.92 -21.89
N LYS A 46 -5.31 4.09 -21.34
CA LYS A 46 -6.00 5.37 -21.30
C LYS A 46 -5.49 6.15 -20.07
N ALA A 47 -4.83 7.27 -20.32
CA ALA A 47 -4.37 8.20 -19.29
C ALA A 47 -5.28 9.43 -19.27
N ILE A 48 -5.90 9.73 -18.13
CA ILE A 48 -6.88 10.81 -17.97
C ILE A 48 -6.35 11.82 -16.97
N GLU A 49 -6.31 13.08 -17.38
CA GLU A 49 -5.88 14.20 -16.56
C GLU A 49 -6.98 14.67 -15.60
N ASN A 50 -6.59 14.96 -14.36
CA ASN A 50 -7.41 15.64 -13.38
C ASN A 50 -6.53 16.60 -12.58
N GLY A 51 -6.39 17.83 -13.09
CA GLY A 51 -5.41 18.79 -12.59
C GLY A 51 -3.99 18.29 -12.81
N LEU A 52 -3.23 18.15 -11.73
CA LEU A 52 -1.86 17.63 -11.79
C LEU A 52 -1.78 16.10 -11.76
N VAL A 53 -2.88 15.41 -11.45
CA VAL A 53 -2.91 13.95 -11.36
C VAL A 53 -3.29 13.38 -12.72
N VAL A 54 -2.53 12.38 -13.17
CA VAL A 54 -2.92 11.60 -14.34
C VAL A 54 -3.23 10.17 -13.91
N SER A 55 -4.49 9.79 -14.05
CA SER A 55 -4.95 8.41 -13.78
C SER A 55 -4.67 7.51 -14.99
N ALA A 56 -4.44 6.22 -14.77
CA ALA A 56 -4.21 5.24 -15.83
C ALA A 56 -5.17 4.05 -15.69
N ARG A 57 -5.59 3.50 -16.82
CA ARG A 57 -6.30 2.20 -16.93
C ARG A 57 -6.05 1.58 -18.29
N GLU A 58 -6.27 0.27 -18.46
CA GLU A 58 -6.37 -0.27 -19.80
C GLU A 58 -7.58 0.32 -20.53
N LEU A 59 -7.40 0.68 -21.80
CA LEU A 59 -8.48 1.15 -22.67
C LEU A 59 -9.58 0.07 -22.79
N THR A 60 -9.15 -1.18 -22.92
CA THR A 60 -9.98 -2.38 -22.86
C THR A 60 -9.24 -3.39 -21.97
N PRO A 61 -9.90 -4.00 -20.97
CA PRO A 61 -9.26 -4.90 -20.01
C PRO A 61 -8.91 -6.24 -20.68
N THR A 62 -7.81 -6.24 -21.43
CA THR A 62 -7.35 -7.39 -22.23
C THR A 62 -6.30 -8.18 -21.47
N ASN A 63 -5.36 -7.50 -20.79
CA ASN A 63 -4.27 -8.15 -20.05
C ASN A 63 -4.54 -8.18 -18.55
N LEU A 64 -5.34 -7.23 -18.07
CA LEU A 64 -5.70 -7.04 -16.67
C LEU A 64 -7.18 -7.35 -16.46
N PRO A 65 -7.56 -7.86 -15.28
CA PRO A 65 -8.98 -7.93 -14.93
C PRO A 65 -9.57 -6.52 -14.92
N SER A 66 -10.84 -6.38 -15.30
CA SER A 66 -11.55 -5.09 -15.24
C SER A 66 -11.66 -4.53 -13.81
N PHE A 67 -11.52 -5.39 -12.81
CA PHE A 67 -11.56 -5.09 -11.38
C PHE A 67 -10.81 -6.18 -10.61
N CYS A 68 -9.88 -5.78 -9.73
CA CYS A 68 -9.22 -6.67 -8.78
C CYS A 68 -8.42 -5.86 -7.76
N PRO A 69 -8.94 -5.63 -6.54
CA PRO A 69 -8.23 -4.87 -5.52
C PRO A 69 -6.90 -5.52 -5.13
N GLN A 70 -6.83 -6.85 -5.09
CA GLN A 70 -5.59 -7.60 -4.81
C GLN A 70 -4.51 -7.39 -5.87
N ARG A 71 -4.91 -7.00 -7.09
CA ARG A 71 -4.01 -6.59 -8.17
C ARG A 71 -4.04 -5.08 -8.37
N HIS A 72 -4.50 -4.30 -7.39
CA HIS A 72 -4.48 -2.83 -7.47
C HIS A 72 -5.22 -2.27 -8.70
N VAL A 73 -6.26 -2.97 -9.17
CA VAL A 73 -7.20 -2.48 -10.17
C VAL A 73 -8.51 -2.12 -9.47
N ASN A 74 -8.82 -0.82 -9.45
CA ASN A 74 -10.01 -0.25 -8.84
C ASN A 74 -11.30 -0.67 -9.58
N TYR A 75 -12.45 -0.39 -8.97
CA TYR A 75 -13.76 -0.77 -9.52
C TYR A 75 -14.06 -0.17 -10.91
N ASP A 76 -13.53 1.02 -11.19
CA ASP A 76 -13.66 1.71 -12.49
C ASP A 76 -12.57 1.33 -13.51
N GLY A 77 -11.74 0.33 -13.16
CA GLY A 77 -10.60 -0.15 -13.93
C GLY A 77 -9.33 0.67 -13.78
N SER A 78 -9.36 1.78 -13.03
CA SER A 78 -8.16 2.58 -12.77
C SER A 78 -7.14 1.85 -11.93
N PHE A 79 -5.86 2.16 -12.13
CA PHE A 79 -4.77 1.55 -11.39
C PHE A 79 -4.49 2.31 -10.09
N CYS A 80 -4.37 1.58 -8.99
CA CYS A 80 -3.86 2.12 -7.73
C CYS A 80 -2.32 2.13 -7.78
N LEU A 81 -1.75 3.17 -8.40
CA LEU A 81 -0.29 3.28 -8.63
C LEU A 81 0.50 3.71 -7.39
N TYR A 82 -0.13 4.43 -6.47
CA TYR A 82 0.51 4.99 -5.27
C TYR A 82 -0.52 5.28 -4.19
N TRP A 83 -0.05 5.53 -2.97
CA TRP A 83 -0.88 6.03 -1.87
C TRP A 83 -0.50 7.47 -1.52
N ARG A 84 -1.46 8.39 -1.67
CA ARG A 84 -1.26 9.84 -1.54
C ARG A 84 -0.77 10.30 -0.16
N GLY A 85 -0.99 9.49 0.88
CA GLY A 85 -0.53 9.81 2.24
C GLY A 85 0.98 9.66 2.45
N ALA A 86 1.68 8.92 1.57
CA ALA A 86 3.13 8.71 1.66
C ALA A 86 3.91 9.38 0.52
N ALA A 87 3.30 9.53 -0.66
CA ALA A 87 3.95 10.12 -1.84
C ALA A 87 2.94 10.86 -2.71
N THR A 88 3.44 11.76 -3.56
CA THR A 88 2.67 12.32 -4.67
C THR A 88 3.11 11.71 -5.99
N LEU A 89 2.19 11.68 -6.95
CA LEU A 89 2.46 11.35 -8.35
C LEU A 89 1.86 12.43 -9.26
N ASP A 90 1.84 13.67 -8.75
CA ASP A 90 1.45 14.85 -9.49
C ASP A 90 2.51 15.13 -10.57
N VAL A 91 2.08 15.43 -11.79
CA VAL A 91 2.94 15.71 -12.93
C VAL A 91 2.93 17.21 -13.20
N VAL A 92 4.05 17.87 -12.91
CA VAL A 92 4.23 19.33 -13.03
C VAL A 92 5.36 19.70 -14.00
N ASP A 93 6.21 18.73 -14.32
CA ASP A 93 7.39 18.88 -15.17
C ASP A 93 7.80 17.53 -15.79
N GLU A 94 8.89 17.53 -16.53
CA GLU A 94 9.44 16.33 -17.18
C GLU A 94 9.93 15.29 -16.15
N ALA A 95 10.50 15.72 -15.03
CA ALA A 95 11.02 14.81 -14.01
C ALA A 95 9.88 14.01 -13.35
N THR A 96 8.81 14.70 -12.94
CA THR A 96 7.62 14.07 -12.36
C THR A 96 6.83 13.24 -13.37
N ALA A 97 6.86 13.59 -14.66
CA ALA A 97 6.32 12.74 -15.72
C ALA A 97 7.14 11.44 -15.91
N ALA A 98 8.45 11.50 -15.77
CA ALA A 98 9.31 10.31 -15.81
C ALA A 98 9.00 9.39 -14.62
N GLU A 99 8.81 9.94 -13.41
CA GLU A 99 8.38 9.19 -12.24
C GLU A 99 7.02 8.50 -12.44
N TRP A 100 6.07 9.19 -13.09
CA TRP A 100 4.77 8.61 -13.46
C TRP A 100 4.93 7.42 -14.40
N TRP A 101 5.71 7.56 -15.46
CA TRP A 101 5.97 6.47 -16.41
C TRP A 101 6.67 5.29 -15.76
N ASP A 102 7.70 5.54 -14.94
CA ASP A 102 8.42 4.50 -14.20
C ASP A 102 7.49 3.75 -13.24
N THR A 103 6.60 4.47 -12.56
CA THR A 103 5.61 3.89 -11.66
C THR A 103 4.63 3.01 -12.44
N LEU A 104 4.11 3.48 -13.58
CA LEU A 104 3.26 2.68 -14.47
C LEU A 104 3.99 1.43 -14.97
N TRP A 105 5.24 1.56 -15.43
CA TRP A 105 6.04 0.46 -15.96
C TRP A 105 6.32 -0.62 -14.89
N LYS A 106 6.71 -0.19 -13.69
CA LYS A 106 6.90 -1.08 -12.52
C LYS A 106 5.60 -1.78 -12.16
N TYR A 107 4.49 -1.04 -12.10
CA TYR A 107 3.16 -1.61 -11.86
C TYR A 107 2.81 -2.68 -12.89
N LEU A 108 2.88 -2.39 -14.19
CA LEU A 108 2.56 -3.36 -15.25
C LEU A 108 3.49 -4.58 -15.23
N THR A 109 4.76 -4.41 -14.84
CA THR A 109 5.68 -5.54 -14.63
C THR A 109 5.23 -6.43 -13.47
N LEU A 110 4.79 -5.84 -12.35
CA LEU A 110 4.21 -6.58 -11.22
C LEU A 110 2.94 -7.31 -11.61
N GLN A 111 2.12 -6.74 -12.51
CA GLN A 111 0.91 -7.39 -13.02
C GLN A 111 1.20 -8.68 -13.79
N VAL A 112 2.19 -8.63 -14.68
CA VAL A 112 2.61 -9.83 -15.43
C VAL A 112 3.16 -10.90 -14.48
N ARG A 113 3.94 -10.49 -13.46
CA ARG A 113 4.44 -11.40 -12.43
C ARG A 113 3.30 -12.00 -11.61
N ALA A 114 2.34 -11.18 -11.18
CA ALA A 114 1.17 -11.61 -10.40
C ALA A 114 0.35 -12.65 -11.15
N GLN A 115 0.14 -12.46 -12.45
CA GLN A 115 -0.53 -13.45 -13.30
C GLN A 115 0.20 -14.80 -13.32
N LYS A 116 1.55 -14.80 -13.35
CA LYS A 116 2.37 -16.01 -13.36
C LYS A 116 2.38 -16.72 -12.00
N VAL A 117 2.59 -15.97 -10.91
CA VAL A 117 2.75 -16.54 -9.57
C VAL A 117 1.43 -16.69 -8.81
N ARG A 118 0.32 -16.21 -9.39
CA ARG A 118 -1.04 -16.24 -8.85
C ARG A 118 -1.17 -15.65 -7.45
N ARG A 119 -0.38 -14.63 -7.15
CA ARG A 119 -0.43 -13.80 -5.93
C ARG A 119 0.23 -12.47 -6.23
N TRP A 120 -0.03 -11.45 -5.42
CA TRP A 120 0.72 -10.21 -5.58
C TRP A 120 2.20 -10.42 -5.20
N PRO A 121 3.17 -10.02 -6.06
CA PRO A 121 4.57 -10.40 -5.88
C PRO A 121 5.41 -9.36 -5.13
N ASN A 122 4.81 -8.33 -4.52
CA ASN A 122 5.53 -7.27 -3.83
C ASN A 122 5.02 -7.09 -2.39
N ASP A 123 5.87 -7.41 -1.41
CA ASP A 123 5.55 -7.27 0.02
C ASP A 123 5.72 -5.82 0.54
N SER A 124 6.17 -4.89 -0.31
CA SER A 124 6.36 -3.46 0.05
C SER A 124 5.17 -2.59 -0.38
N GLU A 125 4.00 -3.19 -0.59
CA GLU A 125 2.78 -2.46 -0.95
C GLU A 125 2.14 -1.78 0.26
N TRP A 126 1.40 -0.70 -0.04
CA TRP A 126 0.49 -0.12 0.94
C TRP A 126 -0.76 -0.98 1.04
N ALA A 127 -1.27 -1.10 2.26
CA ALA A 127 -2.55 -1.71 2.56
C ALA A 127 -3.70 -1.02 1.82
N HIS A 128 -4.83 -1.68 1.71
CA HIS A 128 -5.89 -1.21 0.84
C HIS A 128 -6.72 -0.09 1.47
N GLY A 129 -7.13 0.89 0.66
CA GLY A 129 -8.04 1.97 1.09
C GLY A 129 -7.52 2.73 2.31
N LEU A 130 -8.35 2.83 3.36
CA LEU A 130 -8.01 3.51 4.61
C LEU A 130 -7.08 2.69 5.52
N ALA A 131 -6.75 1.45 5.17
CA ALA A 131 -5.76 0.69 5.93
C ALA A 131 -4.34 1.27 5.77
N ALA A 132 -4.02 1.87 4.61
CA ALA A 132 -2.71 2.46 4.33
C ALA A 132 -2.29 3.55 5.33
N GLN A 133 -3.22 4.41 5.76
CA GLN A 133 -2.92 5.44 6.78
C GLN A 133 -2.50 4.82 8.13
N TYR A 134 -3.10 3.68 8.48
CA TYR A 134 -2.77 2.97 9.71
C TYR A 134 -1.45 2.20 9.57
N GLN A 135 -1.17 1.60 8.42
CA GLN A 135 0.15 1.06 8.12
C GLN A 135 1.23 2.13 8.26
N PHE A 136 1.06 3.29 7.64
CA PHE A 136 2.03 4.40 7.70
C PHE A 136 2.25 4.88 9.14
N ALA A 137 1.17 5.03 9.91
CA ALA A 137 1.26 5.40 11.32
C ALA A 137 2.00 4.34 12.15
N ALA A 138 1.78 3.05 11.87
CA ALA A 138 2.48 1.94 12.52
C ALA A 138 3.97 1.93 12.17
N GLU A 139 4.34 2.02 10.89
CA GLU A 139 5.72 2.03 10.42
C GLU A 139 6.51 3.22 10.99
N THR A 140 5.93 4.43 10.91
CA THR A 140 6.53 5.64 11.48
C THR A 140 6.73 5.51 12.99
N SER A 141 5.72 5.04 13.70
CA SER A 141 5.79 4.90 15.17
C SER A 141 6.79 3.82 15.59
N ALA A 142 6.85 2.69 14.87
CA ALA A 142 7.80 1.63 15.13
C ALA A 142 9.25 2.14 14.94
N ALA A 143 9.51 2.89 13.87
CA ALA A 143 10.81 3.51 13.62
C ALA A 143 11.22 4.52 14.71
N VAL A 144 10.27 5.31 15.23
CA VAL A 144 10.53 6.22 16.37
C VAL A 144 10.91 5.46 17.64
N LEU A 145 10.37 4.26 17.87
CA LEU A 145 10.65 3.49 19.08
C LEU A 145 12.04 2.85 19.07
N SER A 146 12.38 2.11 18.00
CA SER A 146 13.71 1.58 17.74
C SER A 146 13.76 0.84 16.39
N VAL A 147 14.98 0.56 15.92
CA VAL A 147 15.21 -0.34 14.78
C VAL A 147 14.58 -1.72 15.02
N ASP A 148 14.67 -2.26 16.23
CA ASP A 148 14.07 -3.56 16.57
C ASP A 148 12.54 -3.58 16.37
N PHE A 149 11.85 -2.49 16.70
CA PHE A 149 10.40 -2.38 16.46
C PHE A 149 10.07 -2.28 14.98
N ALA A 150 10.82 -1.49 14.21
CA ALA A 150 10.63 -1.39 12.77
C ALA A 150 10.85 -2.74 12.07
N THR A 151 11.91 -3.46 12.44
CA THR A 151 12.19 -4.81 11.94
C THR A 151 11.10 -5.80 12.35
N ALA A 152 10.67 -5.79 13.61
CA ALA A 152 9.60 -6.66 14.10
C ALA A 152 8.26 -6.42 13.39
N LEU A 153 7.95 -5.16 13.05
CA LEU A 153 6.76 -4.84 12.27
C LEU A 153 6.84 -5.45 10.87
N LYS A 154 7.96 -5.22 10.15
CA LYS A 154 8.19 -5.73 8.80
C LYS A 154 8.14 -7.25 8.73
N GLU A 155 8.66 -7.92 9.77
CA GLU A 155 8.67 -9.38 9.88
C GLU A 155 7.37 -9.96 10.45
N LYS A 156 6.33 -9.12 10.64
CA LYS A 156 5.02 -9.53 11.18
C LYS A 156 5.11 -10.19 12.56
N ARG A 157 6.08 -9.78 13.38
CA ARG A 157 6.33 -10.28 14.75
C ARG A 157 5.65 -9.45 15.83
N LEU A 158 5.02 -8.35 15.45
CA LEU A 158 4.19 -7.54 16.33
C LEU A 158 2.72 -7.97 16.25
N HIS A 159 2.06 -8.08 17.40
CA HIS A 159 0.64 -8.39 17.47
C HIS A 159 -0.04 -7.60 18.59
N VAL A 160 -1.29 -7.19 18.39
CA VAL A 160 -2.07 -6.47 19.39
C VAL A 160 -3.33 -7.24 19.75
N VAL A 161 -3.48 -7.57 21.04
CA VAL A 161 -4.71 -8.16 21.58
C VAL A 161 -5.49 -7.09 22.32
N ARG A 162 -6.75 -6.88 21.93
CA ARG A 162 -7.69 -6.10 22.75
C ARG A 162 -8.25 -6.97 23.87
N ARG A 163 -8.03 -6.57 25.13
CA ARG A 163 -8.71 -7.16 26.30
C ARG A 163 -9.42 -6.06 27.09
N ARG A 164 -10.75 -6.15 27.15
CA ARG A 164 -11.62 -5.12 27.76
C ARG A 164 -11.33 -3.73 27.16
N LYS A 165 -10.84 -2.79 27.98
CA LYS A 165 -10.54 -1.39 27.62
C LYS A 165 -9.04 -1.15 27.36
N ILE A 166 -8.27 -2.21 27.08
CA ILE A 166 -6.81 -2.15 26.91
C ILE A 166 -6.39 -2.86 25.63
N TYR A 167 -5.52 -2.22 24.85
CA TYR A 167 -4.72 -2.85 23.81
C TYR A 167 -3.41 -3.34 24.41
N LYS A 168 -3.08 -4.62 24.24
CA LYS A 168 -1.82 -5.22 24.69
C LYS A 168 -0.97 -5.53 23.48
N LEU A 169 0.19 -4.90 23.38
CA LEU A 169 1.15 -5.16 22.31
C LEU A 169 2.13 -6.25 22.72
N TYR A 170 2.30 -7.22 21.82
CA TYR A 170 3.23 -8.33 21.92
C TYR A 170 4.26 -8.24 20.81
N MET A 171 5.48 -8.67 21.11
CA MET A 171 6.58 -8.87 20.16
C MET A 171 7.11 -10.28 20.42
N ASP A 172 7.16 -11.13 19.39
CA ASP A 172 7.61 -12.53 19.52
C ASP A 172 6.84 -13.32 20.60
N GLY A 173 5.54 -13.05 20.73
CA GLY A 173 4.69 -13.65 21.76
C GLY A 173 4.89 -13.09 23.18
N VAL A 174 5.88 -12.22 23.41
CA VAL A 174 6.15 -11.59 24.70
C VAL A 174 5.40 -10.27 24.81
N HIS A 175 4.71 -10.07 25.94
CA HIS A 175 4.01 -8.82 26.22
C HIS A 175 5.01 -7.69 26.48
N ILE A 176 4.94 -6.59 25.72
CA ILE A 176 5.87 -5.46 25.87
C ILE A 176 5.23 -4.28 26.59
N PHE A 177 4.05 -3.83 26.14
CA PHE A 177 3.34 -2.74 26.80
C PHE A 177 1.83 -2.79 26.56
N SER A 178 1.09 -1.94 27.27
CA SER A 178 -0.36 -1.82 27.14
C SER A 178 -0.78 -0.38 26.94
N VAL A 179 -1.88 -0.15 26.23
CA VAL A 179 -2.47 1.17 25.94
C VAL A 179 -3.94 1.16 26.31
N TRP A 180 -4.40 2.18 27.03
CA TRP A 180 -5.83 2.38 27.31
C TRP A 180 -6.58 2.79 26.05
N CYS A 181 -7.65 2.07 25.69
CA CYS A 181 -8.43 2.36 24.47
C CYS A 181 -9.03 3.77 24.49
N ALA A 182 -9.59 4.20 25.64
CA ALA A 182 -10.29 5.47 25.76
C ALA A 182 -9.34 6.67 25.80
N SER A 183 -8.32 6.62 26.67
CA SER A 183 -7.41 7.75 26.85
C SER A 183 -6.25 7.77 25.86
N LYS A 184 -6.05 6.69 25.09
CA LYS A 184 -4.93 6.54 24.16
C LYS A 184 -3.58 6.80 24.83
N LYS A 185 -3.43 6.35 26.08
CA LYS A 185 -2.19 6.47 26.86
C LYS A 185 -1.65 5.10 27.22
N VAL A 186 -0.33 4.97 27.19
CA VAL A 186 0.37 3.79 27.74
C VAL A 186 -0.01 3.62 29.21
N VAL A 187 -0.41 2.40 29.59
CA VAL A 187 -0.97 2.07 30.91
C VAL A 187 0.07 2.34 32.02
N ASN A 188 1.28 1.80 31.89
CA ASN A 188 2.35 2.00 32.86
C ASN A 188 3.39 2.98 32.33
N GLN A 189 3.14 4.27 32.48
CA GLN A 189 4.08 5.32 32.06
C GLN A 189 5.40 5.37 32.86
N LYS A 190 5.47 4.69 34.02
CA LYS A 190 6.68 4.62 34.84
C LYS A 190 7.60 3.45 34.46
N GLN A 191 7.14 2.53 33.61
CA GLN A 191 7.95 1.39 33.16
C GLN A 191 9.21 1.85 32.42
N ARG A 192 10.23 1.00 32.43
CA ARG A 192 11.44 1.18 31.62
C ARG A 192 11.07 1.30 30.14
N CYS A 193 11.67 2.25 29.44
CA CYS A 193 11.49 2.37 28.01
C CYS A 193 12.11 1.17 27.29
N PHE A 194 11.41 0.64 26.29
CA PHE A 194 11.77 -0.54 25.52
C PHE A 194 12.59 -0.23 24.26
N CYS A 195 12.97 1.04 24.05
CA CYS A 195 13.76 1.50 22.91
C CYS A 195 15.24 1.05 22.92
N GLY A 196 15.71 0.43 24.01
CA GLY A 196 17.11 0.01 24.15
C GLY A 196 18.13 1.15 24.35
N SER A 197 17.80 2.40 24.01
CA SER A 197 18.75 3.53 23.95
C SER A 197 19.31 3.96 25.31
N SER A 198 18.60 3.71 26.41
CA SER A 198 19.12 3.97 27.76
C SER A 198 19.73 2.70 28.35
N GLY A 199 21.02 2.78 28.70
CA GLY A 199 21.80 1.67 29.26
C GLY A 199 21.20 1.09 30.55
N ARG A 200 21.56 -0.17 30.86
CA ARG A 200 21.01 -0.95 31.98
C ARG A 200 21.19 -0.27 33.35
N LYS A 201 22.23 0.54 33.53
CA LYS A 201 22.55 1.23 34.81
C LYS A 201 21.60 2.40 35.13
N ARG A 202 21.05 3.09 34.13
CA ARG A 202 20.12 4.23 34.32
C ARG A 202 19.04 4.22 33.24
N PRO A 203 18.08 3.27 33.31
CA PRO A 203 17.03 3.19 32.31
C PRO A 203 16.10 4.40 32.39
N LYS A 204 15.79 5.02 31.24
CA LYS A 204 14.75 6.03 31.18
C LYS A 204 13.38 5.37 31.32
N ARG A 205 12.48 6.04 32.04
CA ARG A 205 11.05 5.68 32.04
C ARG A 205 10.46 6.09 30.70
N ILE A 206 9.48 5.34 30.18
CA ILE A 206 8.88 5.64 28.87
C ILE A 206 8.35 7.08 28.76
N ARG A 207 7.71 7.60 29.83
CA ARG A 207 7.21 8.99 29.88
C ARG A 207 8.29 10.08 29.87
N ARG A 208 9.57 9.71 30.00
CA ARG A 208 10.72 10.62 30.01
C ARG A 208 11.69 10.32 28.87
N CYS A 209 11.28 9.48 27.91
CA CYS A 209 12.12 9.05 26.80
C CYS A 209 11.60 9.65 25.49
N GLY A 210 11.73 10.98 25.35
CA GLY A 210 11.21 11.71 24.20
C GLY A 210 9.74 11.39 23.93
N GLU A 211 9.42 11.15 22.66
CA GLU A 211 8.06 10.87 22.19
C GLU A 211 7.66 9.38 22.28
N HIS A 212 8.46 8.52 22.92
CA HIS A 212 8.22 7.07 22.90
C HIS A 212 6.89 6.65 23.53
N ALA A 213 6.38 7.38 24.54
CA ALA A 213 5.08 7.07 25.10
C ALA A 213 3.93 7.35 24.10
N ALA A 214 4.06 8.40 23.29
CA ALA A 214 3.11 8.73 22.24
C ALA A 214 3.24 7.74 21.07
N ALA A 215 4.46 7.49 20.59
CA ALA A 215 4.72 6.52 19.51
C ALA A 215 4.24 5.10 19.86
N ALA A 216 4.43 4.65 21.10
CA ALA A 216 3.90 3.36 21.56
C ALA A 216 2.37 3.29 21.49
N SER A 217 1.71 4.39 21.89
CA SER A 217 0.26 4.50 21.82
C SER A 217 -0.23 4.44 20.38
N THR A 218 0.38 5.25 19.51
CA THR A 218 0.08 5.29 18.08
C THR A 218 0.30 3.94 17.44
N LEU A 219 1.43 3.27 17.69
CA LEU A 219 1.71 1.94 17.14
C LEU A 219 0.63 0.91 17.50
N ALA A 220 0.26 0.81 18.78
CA ALA A 220 -0.74 -0.17 19.19
C ALA A 220 -2.14 0.11 18.62
N ILE A 221 -2.51 1.40 18.52
CA ILE A 221 -3.78 1.81 17.91
C ILE A 221 -3.75 1.58 16.40
N ALA A 222 -2.63 1.89 15.75
CA ALA A 222 -2.45 1.77 14.32
C ALA A 222 -2.49 0.32 13.85
N LEU A 223 -1.86 -0.61 14.57
CA LEU A 223 -1.96 -2.04 14.26
C LEU A 223 -3.40 -2.55 14.28
N VAL A 224 -4.20 -2.14 15.27
CA VAL A 224 -5.63 -2.50 15.32
C VAL A 224 -6.43 -1.81 14.22
N GLY A 225 -6.18 -0.53 13.98
CA GLY A 225 -6.85 0.23 12.93
C GLY A 225 -6.55 -0.33 11.53
N TRP A 226 -5.32 -0.76 11.30
CA TRP A 226 -4.90 -1.41 10.06
C TRP A 226 -5.74 -2.66 9.82
N GLU A 227 -5.78 -3.61 10.76
CA GLU A 227 -6.58 -4.84 10.61
C GLU A 227 -8.07 -4.55 10.38
N VAL A 228 -8.63 -3.57 11.12
CA VAL A 228 -10.06 -3.21 11.02
C VAL A 228 -10.41 -2.56 9.68
N GLU A 229 -9.60 -1.61 9.20
CA GLU A 229 -9.87 -0.94 7.93
C GLU A 229 -9.60 -1.86 6.74
N GLU A 230 -8.60 -2.75 6.82
CA GLU A 230 -8.35 -3.75 5.80
C GLU A 230 -9.57 -4.70 5.68
N ALA A 231 -10.07 -5.20 6.82
CA ALA A 231 -11.28 -6.02 6.83
C ALA A 231 -12.51 -5.26 6.31
N SER A 232 -12.65 -3.98 6.68
CA SER A 232 -13.76 -3.13 6.23
C SER A 232 -13.68 -2.85 4.72
N PHE A 233 -12.48 -2.64 4.18
CA PHE A 233 -12.23 -2.50 2.76
C PHE A 233 -12.71 -3.75 2.01
N TRP A 234 -12.28 -4.95 2.42
CA TRP A 234 -12.72 -6.18 1.76
C TRP A 234 -14.22 -6.43 1.90
N LYS A 235 -14.79 -6.12 3.06
CA LYS A 235 -16.24 -6.17 3.28
C LYS A 235 -17.02 -5.25 2.34
N SER A 236 -16.47 -4.08 2.00
CA SER A 236 -17.13 -3.16 1.05
C SER A 236 -17.26 -3.73 -0.37
N PHE A 237 -16.52 -4.80 -0.69
CA PHE A 237 -16.59 -5.54 -1.95
C PHE A 237 -17.30 -6.90 -1.81
N GLU A 238 -17.99 -7.15 -0.70
CA GLU A 238 -18.81 -8.35 -0.54
C GLU A 238 -19.82 -8.49 -1.69
N GLY A 239 -19.93 -9.69 -2.25
CA GLY A 239 -20.77 -9.98 -3.41
C GLY A 239 -20.17 -9.58 -4.78
N LYS A 240 -18.98 -8.96 -4.83
CA LYS A 240 -18.27 -8.74 -6.10
C LYS A 240 -17.57 -10.02 -6.57
N ALA A 241 -17.59 -10.25 -7.88
CA ALA A 241 -16.95 -11.42 -8.47
C ALA A 241 -15.41 -11.31 -8.40
N CYS A 242 -14.77 -12.40 -7.97
CA CYS A 242 -13.33 -12.55 -8.07
C CYS A 242 -12.90 -12.85 -9.51
N CYS A 243 -11.83 -12.22 -9.99
CA CYS A 243 -11.25 -12.52 -11.29
C CYS A 243 -10.40 -13.81 -11.33
N ASN A 244 -10.22 -14.48 -10.19
CA ASN A 244 -9.45 -15.73 -10.03
C ASN A 244 -7.98 -15.67 -10.47
N SER A 245 -7.39 -14.47 -10.58
CA SER A 245 -5.98 -14.31 -10.95
C SER A 245 -5.00 -14.32 -9.76
N CYS A 246 -5.50 -14.16 -8.53
CA CYS A 246 -4.74 -14.35 -7.28
C CYS A 246 -5.43 -15.42 -6.41
N ASP A 247 -4.66 -16.39 -5.92
CA ASP A 247 -5.15 -17.54 -5.18
C ASP A 247 -5.55 -17.22 -3.74
N ASP A 248 -4.91 -16.21 -3.16
CA ASP A 248 -5.14 -15.65 -1.83
C ASP A 248 -6.13 -14.47 -1.80
N CYS A 249 -6.80 -14.19 -2.92
CA CYS A 249 -7.74 -13.08 -3.01
C CYS A 249 -8.93 -13.26 -2.05
N PRO A 250 -9.22 -12.31 -1.14
CA PRO A 250 -10.33 -12.41 -0.19
C PRO A 250 -11.73 -12.48 -0.83
N LEU A 251 -11.86 -12.10 -2.10
CA LEU A 251 -13.13 -12.18 -2.85
C LEU A 251 -13.40 -13.57 -3.45
N LYS A 252 -12.44 -14.51 -3.36
CA LYS A 252 -12.62 -15.86 -3.86
C LYS A 252 -13.72 -16.54 -3.04
N SER A 253 -14.79 -16.98 -3.70
CA SER A 253 -15.85 -17.72 -3.02
C SER A 253 -15.26 -18.96 -2.34
N PRO A 254 -15.71 -19.33 -1.12
CA PRO A 254 -15.37 -20.63 -0.57
C PRO A 254 -15.87 -21.67 -1.57
N SER A 255 -14.97 -22.48 -2.12
CA SER A 255 -15.33 -23.54 -3.05
C SER A 255 -16.42 -24.40 -2.41
N THR A 256 -17.61 -24.43 -3.00
CA THR A 256 -18.62 -25.42 -2.66
C THR A 256 -17.95 -26.79 -2.77
N PRO A 257 -17.94 -27.62 -1.71
CA PRO A 257 -17.40 -28.96 -1.82
C PRO A 257 -18.10 -29.65 -2.98
N LYS A 258 -17.33 -30.20 -3.93
CA LYS A 258 -17.89 -31.06 -4.97
C LYS A 258 -18.58 -32.21 -4.23
N THR A 259 -19.89 -32.26 -4.32
CA THR A 259 -20.66 -33.43 -3.92
C THR A 259 -20.33 -34.50 -4.94
N GLU A 260 -19.63 -35.54 -4.50
CA GLU A 260 -19.49 -36.81 -5.25
C GLU A 260 -20.86 -37.46 -5.44
#